data_AF-A0A2P8L5E5-F1
#
_entry.id   AF-A0A2P8L5E5-F1
#
_cell.length_a   1.000
_cell.length_b   1.000
_cell.length_c   1.000
_cell.angle_alpha   90.00
_cell.angle_beta   90.00
_cell.angle_gamma   90.00
#
_symmetry.space_group_name_H-M   'P 1'
#
loop_
_entity.id
_entity.type
_entity.pdbx_description
1 polymer ?
#
loop_
_entity_poly.entity_id
_entity_poly.type
_entity_poly.pdbx_seq_one_letter_code
_entity_poly.pdbx_strand_id
1 'polypeptide(L)'
;ANDVYNNGSTVNTTITSATGGNFENLATNPAPATTTITDSIDTTTVTLTADPSVVEGGNITYTATLTNPAQTPVTVTLSNGQTIVIEAGKSAGSVVFETPANDVYNNGSTVNTTITNA
;
A
#
# COMPACT_ATOMS: atom_id res chain seq x y z
N ALA A 1 13.99 -0.69 12.66
CA ALA A 1 13.56 0.68 12.33
C ALA A 1 12.07 0.61 12.04
N ASN A 2 11.29 1.66 12.34
CA ASN A 2 9.88 1.67 11.95
C ASN A 2 9.77 1.79 10.42
N ASP A 3 8.89 1.01 9.82
CA ASP A 3 8.52 1.11 8.42
C ASP A 3 7.02 0.83 8.25
N VAL A 4 6.50 1.14 7.06
CA VAL A 4 5.05 1.09 6.79
C VAL A 4 4.52 -0.33 6.57
N TYR A 5 5.31 -1.35 6.91
CA TYR A 5 5.06 -2.74 6.59
C TYR A 5 4.92 -3.56 7.87
N ASN A 6 4.03 -4.55 7.85
CA ASN A 6 3.80 -5.37 9.03
C ASN A 6 5.05 -6.18 9.41
N ASN A 7 5.73 -5.74 10.47
CA ASN A 7 6.94 -6.36 11.00
C ASN A 7 6.74 -6.94 12.43
N GLY A 8 5.48 -7.08 12.86
CA GLY A 8 5.14 -7.65 14.16
C GLY A 8 5.69 -9.07 14.31
N SER A 9 6.24 -9.41 15.48
CA SER A 9 6.89 -10.71 15.71
C SER A 9 6.84 -11.15 17.16
N THR A 10 7.19 -12.40 17.43
CA THR A 10 7.26 -12.96 18.79
C THR A 10 8.60 -13.64 19.00
N VAL A 11 9.24 -13.35 20.12
CA VAL A 11 10.48 -14.00 20.56
C VAL A 11 10.21 -14.78 21.83
N ASN A 12 10.75 -15.99 21.91
CA ASN A 12 10.66 -16.84 23.09
C ASN A 12 12.05 -17.32 23.53
N THR A 13 12.22 -17.50 24.84
CA THR A 13 13.41 -18.11 25.42
C THR A 13 13.02 -18.99 26.61
N THR A 14 13.69 -20.13 26.75
CA THR A 14 13.40 -21.13 27.78
C THR A 14 14.65 -21.43 28.59
N ILE A 15 14.47 -21.75 29.86
CA ILE A 15 15.55 -22.26 30.71
C ILE A 15 15.95 -23.66 30.22
N THR A 16 17.17 -23.80 29.71
CA THR A 16 17.74 -25.09 29.26
C THR A 16 18.50 -25.83 30.35
N SER A 17 19.08 -25.10 31.31
CA SER A 17 19.75 -25.66 32.49
C SER A 17 19.92 -24.58 33.56
N ALA A 18 19.85 -24.96 34.83
CA ALA A 18 20.23 -24.10 35.95
C ALA A 18 21.02 -24.93 36.98
N THR A 19 22.19 -24.42 37.40
CA THR A 19 23.09 -25.09 38.36
C THR A 19 23.66 -24.06 39.34
N GLY A 20 23.96 -24.48 40.58
CA GLY A 20 24.57 -23.63 41.61
C GLY A 20 23.64 -23.35 42.81
N GLY A 21 23.98 -22.35 43.63
CA GLY A 21 23.14 -21.86 44.73
C GLY A 21 23.17 -22.67 46.04
N ASN A 22 23.85 -23.83 46.06
CA ASN A 22 23.97 -24.72 47.23
C ASN A 22 22.61 -25.14 47.84
N PHE A 23 21.60 -25.32 46.99
CA PHE A 23 20.27 -25.81 47.40
C PHE A 23 20.23 -27.33 47.45
N GLU A 24 19.40 -27.89 48.34
CA GLU A 24 19.15 -29.32 48.43
C GLU A 24 18.38 -29.86 47.20
N ASN A 25 17.54 -29.02 46.58
CA ASN A 25 16.83 -29.33 45.34
C ASN A 25 16.48 -28.04 44.58
N LEU A 26 16.98 -27.89 43.35
CA LEU A 26 16.65 -26.77 42.46
C LEU A 26 15.75 -27.26 41.33
N ALA A 27 14.50 -26.78 41.32
CA ALA A 27 13.56 -27.04 40.24
C ALA A 27 13.51 -25.85 39.27
N THR A 28 13.56 -26.13 37.96
CA THR A 28 13.37 -25.12 36.92
C THR A 28 11.98 -25.23 36.31
N ASN A 29 11.39 -24.09 35.94
CA ASN A 29 10.20 -24.05 35.10
C ASN A 29 10.62 -23.85 33.63
N PRO A 30 10.41 -24.85 32.74
CA PRO A 30 10.78 -24.73 31.33
C PRO A 30 9.77 -23.93 30.50
N ALA A 31 8.73 -23.36 31.12
CA ALA A 31 7.81 -22.46 30.43
C ALA A 31 8.60 -21.31 29.76
N PRO A 32 8.45 -21.09 28.44
CA PRO A 32 9.17 -20.02 27.76
C PRO A 32 8.75 -18.64 28.29
N ALA A 33 9.73 -17.79 28.56
CA ALA A 33 9.49 -16.35 28.61
C ALA A 33 9.18 -15.88 27.18
N THR A 34 8.04 -15.23 27.01
CA THR A 34 7.54 -14.77 25.69
C THR A 34 7.53 -13.26 25.67
N THR A 35 8.01 -12.65 24.58
CA THR A 35 7.92 -11.22 24.33
C THR A 35 7.31 -10.99 22.96
N THR A 36 6.23 -10.23 22.93
CA THR A 36 5.54 -9.82 21.70
C THR A 36 6.05 -8.46 21.26
N ILE A 37 6.48 -8.37 20.01
CA ILE A 37 6.85 -7.13 19.34
C ILE A 37 5.65 -6.70 18.51
N THR A 38 5.01 -5.62 18.92
CA THR A 38 3.89 -5.02 18.18
C THR A 38 4.45 -4.01 17.18
N ASP A 39 4.01 -4.11 15.94
CA ASP A 39 4.30 -3.13 14.91
C ASP A 39 3.48 -1.84 15.11
N SER A 40 3.98 -0.72 14.59
CA SER A 40 3.21 0.53 14.57
C SER A 40 2.26 0.57 13.37
N ILE A 41 1.11 1.21 13.55
CA ILE A 41 0.18 1.40 12.45
C ILE A 41 0.66 2.58 11.59
N ASP A 42 1.05 2.28 10.36
CA ASP A 42 1.34 3.29 9.34
C ASP A 42 0.23 3.32 8.28
N THR A 43 -0.23 4.52 7.92
CA THR A 43 -1.32 4.70 6.96
C THR A 43 -0.76 5.08 5.59
N THR A 44 -1.08 4.28 4.56
CA THR A 44 -0.81 4.64 3.15
C THR A 44 -2.08 5.23 2.53
N THR A 45 -1.97 6.37 1.84
CA THR A 45 -3.09 6.96 1.11
C THR A 45 -2.84 6.96 -0.39
N VAL A 46 -3.91 6.90 -1.20
CA VAL A 46 -3.87 7.02 -2.66
C VAL A 46 -4.54 8.32 -3.09
N THR A 47 -3.91 9.04 -4.01
CA THR A 47 -4.44 10.26 -4.62
C THR A 47 -4.51 10.12 -6.13
N LEU A 48 -5.57 10.64 -6.77
CA LEU A 48 -5.75 10.63 -8.21
C LEU A 48 -5.59 12.06 -8.75
N THR A 49 -4.72 12.23 -9.75
CA THR A 49 -4.58 13.48 -10.50
C THR A 49 -4.81 13.23 -11.99
N ALA A 50 -5.21 14.28 -12.70
CA ALA A 50 -5.42 14.26 -14.14
C ALA A 50 -5.14 15.64 -14.74
N ASP A 51 -4.93 15.70 -16.04
CA ASP A 51 -4.87 16.96 -16.78
C ASP A 51 -6.20 17.73 -16.60
N PRO A 52 -6.16 19.02 -16.21
CA PRO A 52 -7.38 19.78 -15.85
C PRO A 52 -8.27 20.08 -17.07
N SER A 53 -7.67 20.09 -18.25
CA SER A 53 -8.36 20.20 -19.52
C SER A 53 -7.48 19.66 -20.64
N VAL A 54 -8.13 19.16 -21.69
CA VAL A 54 -7.50 18.74 -22.94
C VAL A 54 -8.32 19.30 -24.10
N VAL A 55 -7.67 19.49 -25.25
CA VAL A 55 -8.38 19.80 -26.50
C VAL A 55 -9.01 18.51 -27.03
N GLU A 56 -10.08 18.59 -27.81
CA GLU A 56 -10.66 17.42 -28.49
C GLU A 56 -9.64 16.64 -29.31
N GLY A 57 -9.80 15.31 -29.32
CA GLY A 57 -8.80 14.39 -29.85
C GLY A 57 -7.51 14.35 -29.03
N GLY A 58 -7.47 14.99 -27.86
CA GLY A 58 -6.36 14.96 -26.92
C GLY A 58 -6.48 13.79 -25.93
N ASN A 59 -5.41 13.62 -25.14
CA ASN A 59 -5.26 12.55 -24.18
C ASN A 59 -5.33 13.08 -22.76
N ILE A 60 -6.15 12.48 -21.90
CA ILE A 60 -6.15 12.74 -20.46
C ILE A 60 -5.27 11.68 -19.80
N THR A 61 -4.22 12.10 -19.09
CA THR A 61 -3.38 11.19 -18.31
C THR A 61 -3.88 11.15 -16.88
N TYR A 62 -4.39 10.00 -16.44
CA TYR A 62 -4.72 9.77 -15.03
C TYR A 62 -3.51 9.20 -14.31
N THR A 63 -3.13 9.78 -13.16
CA THR A 63 -2.03 9.30 -12.33
C THR A 63 -2.52 9.01 -10.91
N ALA A 64 -2.31 7.78 -10.44
CA ALA A 64 -2.55 7.41 -9.04
C ALA A 64 -1.22 7.43 -8.28
N THR A 65 -1.18 8.10 -7.13
CA THR A 65 0.02 8.25 -6.30
C THR A 65 -0.23 7.78 -4.87
N LEU A 66 0.60 6.85 -4.38
CA LEU A 66 0.67 6.37 -3.01
C LEU A 66 1.65 7.23 -2.19
N THR A 67 1.37 7.41 -0.90
CA THR A 67 2.33 8.05 0.03
C THR A 67 3.55 7.20 0.34
N ASN A 68 3.47 5.89 0.07
CA ASN A 68 4.55 4.93 0.30
C ASN A 68 4.65 3.93 -0.87
N PRO A 69 5.85 3.42 -1.21
CA PRO A 69 6.01 2.44 -2.27
C PRO A 69 5.20 1.16 -2.02
N ALA A 70 4.65 0.58 -3.08
CA ALA A 70 3.95 -0.69 -3.02
C ALA A 70 4.92 -1.87 -2.86
N GLN A 71 4.60 -2.88 -2.03
CA GLN A 71 5.40 -4.13 -1.99
C GLN A 71 4.99 -5.12 -3.08
N THR A 72 3.70 -5.15 -3.37
CA THR A 72 3.09 -5.95 -4.44
C THR A 72 2.31 -5.00 -5.35
N PRO A 73 2.06 -5.35 -6.62
CA PRO A 73 1.31 -4.47 -7.51
C PRO A 73 -0.05 -4.06 -6.91
N VAL A 74 -0.36 -2.76 -6.96
CA VAL A 74 -1.66 -2.19 -6.55
C VAL A 74 -2.45 -1.87 -7.81
N THR A 75 -3.71 -2.31 -7.87
CA THR A 75 -4.63 -2.01 -8.98
C THR A 75 -5.66 -0.99 -8.50
N VAL A 76 -5.72 0.15 -9.15
CA VAL A 76 -6.68 1.23 -8.88
C VAL A 76 -7.70 1.27 -10.01
N THR A 77 -8.97 1.02 -9.69
CA THR A 77 -10.07 1.07 -10.67
C THR A 77 -10.72 2.46 -10.65
N LEU A 78 -10.80 3.07 -11.82
CA LEU A 78 -11.39 4.38 -12.02
C LEU A 78 -12.88 4.26 -12.38
N SER A 79 -13.67 5.30 -12.10
CA SER A 79 -15.12 5.35 -12.38
C SER A 79 -15.47 5.28 -13.87
N ASN A 80 -14.50 5.58 -14.74
CA ASN A 80 -14.62 5.41 -16.20
C ASN A 80 -14.29 3.97 -16.65
N GLY A 81 -14.04 3.05 -15.73
CA GLY A 81 -13.74 1.64 -15.98
C GLY A 81 -12.27 1.33 -16.28
N GLN A 82 -11.40 2.33 -16.40
CA GLN A 82 -9.97 2.11 -16.59
C GLN A 82 -9.28 1.65 -15.30
N THR A 83 -8.14 0.98 -15.47
CA THR A 83 -7.31 0.49 -14.37
C THR A 83 -5.92 1.10 -14.42
N ILE A 84 -5.45 1.64 -13.30
CA ILE A 84 -4.05 2.03 -13.10
C ILE A 84 -3.36 0.93 -12.28
N VAL A 85 -2.22 0.45 -12.76
CA VAL A 85 -1.37 -0.48 -12.02
C VAL A 85 -0.15 0.27 -11.48
N ILE A 86 0.00 0.27 -10.16
CA ILE A 86 1.21 0.74 -9.47
C ILE A 86 2.06 -0.49 -9.19
N GLU A 87 3.19 -0.63 -9.88
CA GLU A 87 4.06 -1.80 -9.75
C GLU A 87 4.71 -1.90 -8.37
N ALA A 88 5.17 -3.10 -8.02
CA ALA A 88 5.99 -3.31 -6.84
C ALA A 88 7.24 -2.40 -6.85
N GLY A 89 7.55 -1.81 -5.71
CA GLY A 89 8.62 -0.84 -5.51
C GLY A 89 8.31 0.57 -6.02
N LYS A 90 7.12 0.83 -6.58
CA LYS A 90 6.71 2.15 -7.07
C LYS A 90 5.66 2.78 -6.17
N SER A 91 5.61 4.10 -6.20
CA SER A 91 4.58 4.89 -5.52
C SER A 91 3.57 5.50 -6.49
N ALA A 92 3.74 5.29 -7.80
CA ALA A 92 2.85 5.87 -8.80
C ALA A 92 2.67 4.96 -10.01
N GLY A 93 1.51 5.09 -10.66
CA GLY A 93 1.17 4.49 -11.93
C GLY A 93 0.23 5.41 -12.71
N SER A 94 0.13 5.22 -14.02
CA SER A 94 -0.74 6.04 -14.86
C SER A 94 -1.46 5.23 -15.95
N VAL A 95 -2.54 5.81 -16.46
CA VAL A 95 -3.28 5.30 -17.63
C VAL A 95 -3.75 6.49 -18.48
N VAL A 96 -3.83 6.28 -19.79
CA VAL A 96 -4.25 7.32 -20.75
C VAL A 96 -5.67 7.04 -21.22
N PHE A 97 -6.53 8.06 -21.12
CA PHE A 97 -7.84 8.08 -21.76
C PHE A 97 -7.80 8.95 -23.01
N GLU A 98 -8.14 8.37 -24.15
CA GLU A 98 -8.27 9.11 -25.40
C GLU A 98 -9.66 9.76 -25.47
N THR A 99 -9.69 11.08 -25.59
CA THR A 99 -10.97 11.79 -25.79
C THR A 99 -11.47 11.59 -27.22
N PRO A 100 -12.79 11.71 -27.46
CA PRO A 100 -13.33 11.65 -28.81
C PRO A 100 -12.63 12.63 -29.75
N ALA A 101 -12.44 12.22 -31.01
CA ALA A 101 -11.89 13.09 -32.04
C ALA A 101 -12.79 14.32 -32.23
N ASN A 102 -12.17 15.45 -32.58
CA ASN A 102 -12.86 16.69 -32.89
C ASN A 102 -13.89 16.48 -34.01
N ASP A 103 -15.13 16.92 -33.79
CA ASP A 103 -16.15 16.99 -34.83
C ASP A 103 -16.75 18.41 -34.93
N VAL A 104 -17.49 18.68 -36.00
CA VAL A 104 -18.01 20.05 -36.27
C VAL A 104 -19.26 20.37 -35.42
N TYR A 105 -19.83 19.40 -34.71
CA TYR A 105 -21.19 19.48 -34.18
C TYR A 105 -21.28 19.37 -32.63
N ASN A 106 -20.35 18.68 -31.95
CA ASN A 106 -20.41 18.34 -30.53
C ASN A 106 -19.05 18.50 -29.82
N ASN A 107 -18.70 19.74 -29.47
CA ASN A 107 -17.35 20.08 -29.01
C ASN A 107 -17.25 20.57 -27.54
N GLY A 108 -17.89 19.85 -26.63
CA GLY A 108 -17.78 20.17 -25.21
C GLY A 108 -18.37 19.09 -24.33
N SER A 109 -17.53 18.21 -23.79
CA SER A 109 -17.95 17.22 -22.80
C SER A 109 -17.08 17.35 -21.55
N THR A 110 -17.72 17.33 -20.37
CA THR A 110 -17.00 17.25 -19.10
C THR A 110 -16.75 15.78 -18.77
N VAL A 111 -15.48 15.39 -18.61
CA VAL A 111 -15.09 14.06 -18.15
C VAL A 111 -14.78 14.13 -16.65
N ASN A 112 -15.60 13.48 -15.83
CA ASN A 112 -15.36 13.33 -14.40
C ASN A 112 -14.90 11.90 -14.11
N THR A 113 -13.80 11.73 -13.39
CA THR A 113 -13.28 10.41 -13.02
C THR A 113 -12.80 10.39 -11.59
N THR A 114 -13.27 9.40 -10.82
CA THR A 114 -12.89 9.17 -9.42
C THR A 114 -12.33 7.76 -9.25
N ILE A 115 -11.69 7.49 -8.11
CA ILE A 115 -11.33 6.12 -7.71
C ILE A 115 -12.61 5.43 -7.22
N THR A 116 -12.89 4.22 -7.70
CA THR A 116 -14.09 3.44 -7.33
C THR A 116 -13.81 2.34 -6.31
N ASN A 117 -12.60 1.78 -6.32
CA ASN A 117 -12.12 0.84 -5.32
C ASN A 117 -10.63 1.10 -5.07
N ALA A 118 -10.28 1.42 -3.83
CA ALA A 118 -8.93 1.42 -3.29
C ALA A 118 -8.86 0.39 -2.15
#